data_AF-A0A6H1UE01-F1
#
_entry.id   AF-A0A6H1UE01-F1
#
_cell.length_a   1.000
_cell.length_b   1.000
_cell.length_c   1.000
_cell.angle_alpha   90.00
_cell.angle_beta   90.00
_cell.angle_gamma   90.00
#
_symmetry.space_group_name_H-M   'P 1'
#
loop_
_entity.id
_entity.type
_entity.pdbx_description
1 polymer ?
#
loop_
_entity_poly.entity_id
_entity_poly.type
_entity_poly.pdbx_seq_one_letter_code
_entity_poly.pdbx_strand_id
1 'polypeptide(L)' 'MAILKQAEAGTPITELCSEHGMSSATFYKWRVKYGGLYASLMARMKELEEENRRLKKMYAGERLRPQSSSKP' A
#
# COMPACT_ATOMS: atom_id res chain seq x y z
N MET A 1 1.42 -11.82 -1.72
CA MET A 1 1.13 -13.06 -2.46
C MET A 1 1.17 -12.78 -3.95
N ALA A 2 2.13 -13.36 -4.66
CA ALA A 2 2.37 -13.10 -6.09
C ALA A 2 1.20 -13.56 -6.98
N ILE A 3 0.58 -14.69 -6.67
CA ILE A 3 -0.48 -15.29 -7.48
C ILE A 3 -1.74 -14.41 -7.59
N LEU A 4 -2.14 -13.73 -6.50
CA LEU A 4 -3.29 -12.81 -6.53
C LEU A 4 -2.98 -11.56 -7.37
N LYS A 5 -1.74 -11.07 -7.29
CA LYS A 5 -1.27 -9.95 -8.12
C LYS A 5 -1.21 -10.29 -9.60
N GLN A 6 -0.73 -11.48 -9.95
CA GLN A 6 -0.68 -11.92 -11.35
C GLN A 6 -2.10 -12.06 -11.93
N ALA A 7 -3.06 -12.54 -11.13
CA ALA A 7 -4.46 -12.58 -11.52
C ALA A 7 -5.07 -11.17 -11.69
N GLU A 8 -4.73 -10.21 -10.82
CA GLU A 8 -5.11 -8.80 -10.97
C GLU A 8 -4.47 -8.13 -12.18
N ALA A 9 -3.25 -8.56 -12.56
CA ALA A 9 -2.55 -8.12 -13.75
C ALA A 9 -3.09 -8.75 -15.05
N GLY A 10 -4.11 -9.63 -14.96
CA GLY A 10 -4.79 -10.23 -16.11
C GLY A 10 -4.34 -11.62 -16.50
N THR A 11 -3.45 -12.27 -15.71
CA THR A 11 -3.03 -13.64 -15.99
C THR A 11 -4.21 -14.61 -15.76
N PRO A 12 -4.51 -15.53 -16.69
CA PRO A 12 -5.60 -16.49 -16.52
C PRO A 12 -5.47 -17.32 -15.24
N ILE A 13 -6.54 -17.39 -14.46
CA ILE A 13 -6.55 -18.13 -13.18
C ILE A 13 -6.24 -19.61 -13.38
N THR A 14 -6.65 -20.20 -14.51
CA THR A 14 -6.40 -21.60 -14.85
C THR A 14 -4.91 -21.90 -15.03
N GLU A 15 -4.17 -20.97 -15.65
CA GLU A 15 -2.72 -21.06 -15.84
C GLU A 15 -2.01 -20.95 -14.49
N LEU A 16 -2.37 -19.94 -13.70
CA LEU A 16 -1.85 -19.75 -12.34
C LEU A 16 -2.10 -20.96 -11.43
N CYS A 17 -3.29 -21.56 -11.53
CA CYS A 17 -3.64 -22.77 -10.79
C CYS A 17 -2.79 -23.97 -11.22
N SER A 18 -2.55 -24.13 -12.52
CA SER A 18 -1.72 -25.20 -13.07
C SER A 18 -0.24 -25.05 -12.67
N GLU A 19 0.33 -23.86 -12.85
CA GLU A 19 1.73 -23.57 -12.54
C GLU A 19 2.06 -23.72 -11.06
N HIS A 20 1.13 -23.32 -10.19
CA HIS A 20 1.32 -23.34 -8.74
C HIS A 20 0.76 -24.60 -8.06
N GLY A 21 0.28 -25.60 -8.82
CA GLY A 21 -0.32 -26.82 -8.26
C GLY A 21 -1.51 -26.54 -7.34
N MET A 22 -2.27 -25.48 -7.64
CA MET A 22 -3.36 -24.98 -6.83
C MET A 22 -4.70 -25.27 -7.49
N SER A 23 -5.71 -25.67 -6.71
CA SER A 23 -7.08 -25.74 -7.23
C SER A 23 -7.70 -24.35 -7.36
N SER A 24 -8.56 -24.14 -8.36
CA SER A 24 -9.33 -22.88 -8.51
C SER A 24 -10.13 -22.55 -7.25
N ALA A 25 -10.67 -23.56 -6.56
CA ALA A 25 -11.40 -23.38 -5.31
C ALA A 25 -10.51 -22.79 -4.20
N THR A 26 -9.27 -23.27 -4.09
CA THR A 26 -8.27 -22.72 -3.14
C THR A 26 -7.93 -21.27 -3.52
N PHE A 27 -7.72 -20.99 -4.81
CA PHE A 27 -7.44 -19.64 -5.29
C PHE A 27 -8.54 -18.66 -4.91
N TYR A 28 -9.81 -18.97 -5.16
CA TYR A 28 -10.93 -18.08 -4.82
C TYR A 28 -11.09 -17.89 -3.30
N LYS A 29 -10.87 -18.93 -2.48
CA LYS A 29 -10.81 -18.78 -1.01
C LYS A 29 -9.74 -17.78 -0.59
N TRP A 30 -8.55 -17.86 -1.19
CA TRP A 30 -7.47 -16.91 -0.93
C TRP A 30 -7.79 -15.51 -1.44
N ARG A 31 -8.45 -15.39 -2.59
CA ARG A 31 -8.87 -14.09 -3.15
C ARG A 31 -9.85 -13.38 -2.23
N VAL A 32 -10.82 -14.09 -1.67
CA VAL A 32 -11.77 -13.53 -0.69
C VAL A 32 -11.04 -13.10 0.58
N LYS A 33 -10.15 -13.94 1.11
CA LYS A 33 -9.48 -13.68 2.39
C LYS A 33 -8.39 -12.61 2.31
N TYR A 34 -7.68 -12.52 1.19
CA TYR A 34 -6.45 -11.73 1.08
C TYR A 34 -6.45 -10.73 -0.07
N GLY A 35 -7.40 -10.79 -1.02
CA GLY A 35 -7.46 -9.86 -2.16
C GLY A 35 -7.69 -8.41 -1.72
N GLY A 36 -8.59 -8.18 -0.76
CA GLY A 36 -8.85 -6.83 -0.23
C GLY A 36 -7.75 -6.31 0.72
N LEU A 37 -6.93 -7.21 1.29
CA LEU A 37 -5.88 -6.85 2.24
C LEU A 37 -4.76 -6.05 1.58
N TYR A 38 -4.42 -6.38 0.32
CA TYR A 38 -3.37 -5.67 -0.40
C TYR A 38 -3.83 -4.25 -0.79
N ALA A 39 -5.08 -4.10 -1.23
CA ALA A 39 -5.65 -2.79 -1.55
C ALA A 39 -5.74 -1.87 -0.31
N SER A 40 -6.19 -2.40 0.83
CA SER A 40 -6.28 -1.61 2.07
C SER A 40 -4.91 -1.23 2.64
N LEU A 41 -3.92 -2.13 2.56
CA LEU A 41 -2.55 -1.83 2.98
C LEU A 41 -1.90 -0.75 2.10
N MET A 42 -2.09 -0.83 0.78
CA MET A 42 -1.58 0.19 -0.16
C MET A 42 -2.28 1.54 0.05
N ALA A 43 -3.58 1.55 0.33
CA ALA A 43 -4.32 2.78 0.66
C ALA A 43 -3.74 3.44 1.93
N ARG A 44 -3.56 2.64 2.99
CA ARG A 44 -2.95 3.11 4.26
C ARG A 44 -1.50 3.60 4.06
N MET A 45 -0.73 2.93 3.20
CA MET A 45 0.63 3.36 2.87
C MET A 45 0.64 4.74 2.21
N LYS A 46 -0.22 4.96 1.21
CA LYS A 46 -0.35 6.27 0.54
C LYS A 46 -0.76 7.38 1.52
N GLU A 47 -1.68 7.07 2.43
CA GLU A 47 -2.15 8.02 3.44
C GLU A 47 -1.02 8.40 4.42
N LEU A 48 -0.20 7.43 4.83
CA LEU A 48 1.00 7.67 5.64
C LEU A 48 2.07 8.48 4.90
N GLU A 49 2.27 8.22 3.60
CA GLU A 49 3.18 9.01 2.76
C GLU A 49 2.72 10.48 2.63
N GLU A 50 1.42 10.70 2.42
CA GLU A 50 0.79 12.00 2.35
C GLU A 50 0.98 12.79 3.66
N GLU A 51 0.70 12.14 4.79
CA GLU A 51 0.87 12.74 6.12
C GLU A 51 2.35 13.02 6.42
N ASN A 52 3.27 12.12 6.06
CA ASN A 52 4.71 12.36 6.21
C ASN A 52 5.17 13.56 5.36
N ARG A 53 4.66 13.70 4.13
CA ARG A 53 4.93 14.86 3.26
C ARG A 53 4.43 16.15 3.88
N ARG A 54 3.21 16.15 4.43
CA ARG A 54 2.63 17.30 5.14
C ARG A 54 3.44 17.67 6.37
N LEU A 55 3.80 16.70 7.21
CA LEU A 55 4.64 16.90 8.38
C LEU A 55 5.99 17.50 8.01
N LYS A 56 6.68 16.92 7.01
CA LYS A 56 7.97 17.46 6.50
C LYS A 56 7.85 18.91 6.03
N LYS A 57 6.76 19.26 5.33
CA LYS A 57 6.51 20.64 4.88
C LYS A 57 6.31 21.60 6.07
N MET A 58 5.57 21.17 7.10
CA MET A 58 5.39 21.97 8.32
C MET A 58 6.71 22.17 9.08
N TYR A 59 7.47 21.10 9.31
CA TYR A 59 8.79 21.18 9.97
C TYR A 59 9.79 22.05 9.19
N ALA A 60 9.79 21.97 7.85
CA ALA A 60 10.63 22.83 7.02
C ALA A 60 10.20 24.31 7.09
N GLY A 61 8.90 24.59 7.17
CA GLY A 61 8.37 25.95 7.36
C GLY A 61 8.58 26.50 8.78
N GLU A 62 8.54 25.65 9.79
CA GLU A 62 8.74 26.04 11.20
C GLU A 62 10.20 26.38 11.51
N ARG A 63 11.14 25.72 10.82
CA ARG A 63 12.57 26.06 10.84
C ARG A 63 12.90 27.37 10.11
N LEU A 64 11.94 27.92 9.35
CA LEU A 64 12.00 29.23 8.69
C LEU A 64 11.27 30.33 9.47
N ARG A 65 10.75 30.07 10.68
CA ARG A 65 10.45 31.18 11.61
C ARG A 65 11.79 31.70 12.11
N PRO A 66 12.26 32.90 11.69
CA PRO A 66 13.35 33.53 12.42
C PRO A 66 12.89 33.61 13.86
N GLN A 67 13.79 33.30 14.79
CA GLN A 67 13.62 33.64 16.19
C GLN A 67 13.60 35.17 16.30
N SER A 68 12.52 35.82 15.86
CA SER A 68 12.34 37.25 16.05
C SER A 68 11.86 37.43 17.48
N SER A 69 12.77 38.00 18.26
CA SER A 69 12.58 38.68 19.54
C SER A 69 12.18 37.82 20.74
N SER A 70 13.18 37.22 21.39
CA SER A 70 13.25 37.28 22.85
C SER A 70 14.70 37.44 23.31
N LYS A 71 15.02 38.66 23.78
CA LYS A 71 15.84 39.01 24.96
C LYS A 71 16.59 40.34 24.78
N PRO A 72 16.93 41.02 25.87
CA PRO A 72 16.17 41.31 27.09
C PRO A 72 15.63 42.76 27.10
#